data_AF-A0A816D7S9-F1
#
_entry.id   AF-A0A816D7S9-F1
#
_cell.length_a   1.000
_cell.length_b   1.000
_cell.length_c   1.000
_cell.angle_alpha   90.00
_cell.angle_beta   90.00
_cell.angle_gamma   90.00
#
_symmetry.space_group_name_H-M   'P 1'
#
loop_
_entity.id
_entity.type
_entity.pdbx_description
1 polymer ?
#
loop_
_entity_poly.entity_id
_entity_poly.type
_entity_poly.pdbx_seq_one_letter_code
_entity_poly.pdbx_strand_id
1 'polypeptide(L)'
;MLRSSFLMLCFLTILFISSTYEKNVTSRKRPNTSRHKPASIKLCGPTLVRMLDMVCDRARQLLMKTQRSSSDSTYQKRQMIVDDDPFTRTLSVTDYAQFNNTLIGDCCLQACSLEQYESHRIPRVLSIQSHVVHGFVGNKCAAFILQLYGFEVDIINSVHFSNHTGYKTVKGSRLTADELEAIFQGLLINELLEYDYILTGYMGSGELLHVVAKYIRLIKSKSAHIKYICDPVIGDDNKLYVDRSCIEVYKNEILPLADIVTPNDFEIEVLIGKELAYRNDENQEEVIWQSLRSLHKMGPSHIIISSISADKIGGNQTMLQMRASTQLLDNQYQTFQIDFPHLEGSFTGTGDSFSALILAWFHKENNLIRACERSISILHQILRKTIEISKPINTHNRCGRELCLIESKAIIECGDILFHAVLNDKHLSN
;
A
#
# COMPACT_ATOMS: atom_id res chain seq x y z
N MET A 1 23.39 -24.15 11.22
CA MET A 1 22.70 -24.97 12.24
C MET A 1 21.86 -24.18 13.24
N LEU A 2 22.22 -22.96 13.67
CA LEU A 2 21.43 -22.18 14.65
C LEU A 2 20.01 -21.75 14.18
N ARG A 3 19.80 -21.44 12.89
CA ARG A 3 18.47 -21.06 12.37
C ARG A 3 17.44 -22.21 12.41
N SER A 4 17.87 -23.44 12.20
CA SER A 4 17.00 -24.62 12.25
C SER A 4 16.53 -24.93 13.68
N SER A 5 17.39 -24.68 14.67
CA SER A 5 17.06 -24.89 16.09
C SER A 5 16.05 -23.86 16.63
N PHE A 6 16.08 -22.62 16.13
CA PHE A 6 15.12 -21.56 16.52
C PHE A 6 13.71 -21.81 15.99
N LEU A 7 13.59 -22.19 14.71
CA LEU A 7 12.33 -22.59 14.10
C LEU A 7 11.71 -23.82 14.78
N MET A 8 12.54 -24.79 15.19
CA MET A 8 12.08 -25.96 15.93
C MET A 8 11.55 -25.59 17.33
N LEU A 9 12.16 -24.61 17.99
CA LEU A 9 11.72 -24.11 19.30
C LEU A 9 10.37 -23.38 19.20
N CYS A 10 10.19 -22.52 18.18
CA CYS A 10 8.91 -21.87 17.91
C CYS A 10 7.80 -22.88 17.62
N PHE A 11 8.09 -23.91 16.81
CA PHE A 11 7.13 -24.96 16.46
C PHE A 11 6.70 -25.80 17.67
N LEU A 12 7.66 -26.17 18.53
CA LEU A 12 7.38 -26.88 19.79
C LEU A 12 6.56 -26.04 20.77
N THR A 13 6.77 -24.72 20.78
CA THR A 13 6.01 -23.78 21.62
C THR A 13 4.55 -23.69 21.17
N ILE A 14 4.30 -23.63 19.86
CA ILE A 14 2.93 -23.62 19.29
C ILE A 14 2.18 -24.93 19.58
N LEU A 15 2.85 -26.08 19.45
CA LEU A 15 2.27 -27.39 19.76
C LEU A 15 1.95 -27.54 21.26
N PHE A 16 2.82 -27.01 22.13
CA PHE A 16 2.59 -27.06 23.58
C PHE A 16 1.40 -26.18 23.99
N ILE A 17 1.25 -24.99 23.41
CA ILE A 17 0.10 -24.10 23.65
C ILE A 17 -1.21 -24.78 23.21
N SER A 18 -1.23 -25.42 22.03
CA SER A 18 -2.41 -26.16 21.56
C SER A 18 -2.77 -27.36 22.45
N SER A 19 -1.78 -28.15 22.87
CA SER A 19 -2.01 -29.32 23.74
C SER A 19 -2.53 -28.95 25.13
N THR A 20 -2.07 -27.82 25.68
CA THR A 20 -2.52 -27.31 26.98
C THR A 20 -3.92 -26.71 26.91
N TYR A 21 -4.30 -26.18 25.75
CA TYR A 21 -5.65 -25.66 25.48
C TYR A 21 -6.69 -26.78 25.43
N GLU A 22 -6.43 -27.89 24.72
CA GLU A 22 -7.35 -29.04 24.64
C GLU A 22 -7.60 -29.73 25.99
N LYS A 23 -6.57 -29.83 26.85
CA LYS A 23 -6.71 -30.43 28.19
C LYS A 23 -7.54 -29.60 29.17
N ASN A 24 -7.58 -28.28 29.01
CA ASN A 24 -8.37 -27.40 29.87
C ASN A 24 -9.84 -27.28 29.43
N VAL A 25 -10.14 -27.52 28.15
CA VAL A 25 -11.52 -27.55 27.65
C VAL A 25 -12.23 -28.86 28.01
N THR A 26 -11.50 -29.98 28.11
CA THR A 26 -12.08 -31.32 28.34
C THR A 26 -12.37 -31.65 29.81
N SER A 27 -11.90 -30.85 30.78
CA SER A 27 -12.07 -31.12 32.23
C SER A 27 -13.29 -30.45 32.89
N ARG A 28 -14.06 -29.61 32.18
CA ARG A 28 -15.31 -29.02 32.71
C ARG A 28 -16.54 -29.77 32.20
N LYS A 29 -17.02 -30.74 32.98
CA LYS A 29 -18.29 -31.46 32.76
C LYS A 29 -19.42 -30.94 33.67
N ARG A 30 -20.54 -30.56 33.01
CA ARG A 30 -21.98 -30.59 33.39
C ARG A 30 -22.57 -29.47 34.28
N PRO A 31 -23.91 -29.24 34.33
CA PRO A 31 -25.05 -29.70 33.49
C PRO A 31 -25.94 -28.55 32.92
N ASN A 32 -26.99 -28.93 32.16
CA ASN A 32 -28.10 -28.14 31.58
C ASN A 32 -28.57 -26.90 32.37
N THR A 33 -28.73 -25.75 31.70
CA THR A 33 -30.03 -25.11 31.32
C THR A 33 -29.81 -23.70 30.72
N SER A 34 -30.55 -23.41 29.63
CA SER A 34 -30.95 -22.10 29.06
C SER A 34 -29.95 -20.94 28.82
N ARG A 35 -29.90 -20.49 27.55
CA ARG A 35 -29.55 -19.15 27.01
C ARG A 35 -28.36 -18.41 27.66
N HIS A 36 -27.18 -18.38 27.01
CA HIS A 36 -26.23 -17.25 27.11
C HIS A 36 -25.20 -17.21 25.96
N LYS A 37 -24.75 -15.99 25.62
CA LYS A 37 -23.71 -15.60 24.64
C LYS A 37 -22.40 -16.40 24.79
N PRO A 38 -21.57 -16.56 23.73
CA PRO A 38 -20.26 -17.18 23.88
C PRO A 38 -19.38 -16.33 24.82
N ALA A 39 -18.91 -16.93 25.92
CA ALA A 39 -18.02 -16.30 26.86
C ALA A 39 -16.62 -16.15 26.23
N SER A 40 -16.19 -14.92 26.00
CA SER A 40 -14.79 -14.60 25.73
C SER A 40 -13.98 -14.81 27.01
N ILE A 41 -13.11 -15.81 27.01
CA ILE A 41 -12.17 -16.02 28.12
C ILE A 41 -11.02 -15.03 27.94
N LYS A 42 -11.04 -13.92 28.71
CA LYS A 42 -9.87 -13.04 28.87
C LYS A 42 -8.78 -13.84 29.60
N LEU A 43 -7.71 -14.20 28.88
CA LEU A 43 -6.45 -14.58 29.52
C LEU A 43 -5.88 -13.32 30.18
N CYS A 44 -5.94 -13.27 31.51
CA CYS A 44 -5.38 -12.16 32.27
C CYS A 44 -3.86 -12.17 32.09
N GLY A 45 -3.25 -11.00 31.83
CA GLY A 45 -1.80 -10.85 31.61
C GLY A 45 -0.88 -11.66 32.54
N PRO A 46 -1.16 -11.75 33.86
CA PRO A 46 -0.35 -12.56 34.78
C PRO A 46 -0.34 -14.06 34.47
N THR A 47 -1.39 -14.60 33.84
CA THR A 47 -1.49 -16.01 33.45
C THR A 47 -0.65 -16.31 32.21
N LEU A 48 -0.57 -15.37 31.26
CA LEU A 48 0.27 -15.51 30.06
C LEU A 48 1.75 -15.41 30.41
N VAL A 49 2.12 -14.49 31.30
CA VAL A 49 3.49 -14.34 31.82
C VAL A 49 3.95 -15.61 32.54
N ARG A 50 3.10 -16.18 33.41
CA ARG A 50 3.42 -17.45 34.08
C ARG A 50 3.55 -18.62 33.10
N MET A 51 2.76 -18.64 32.02
CA MET A 51 2.91 -19.67 30.99
C MET A 51 4.24 -19.53 30.23
N LEU A 52 4.65 -18.30 29.90
CA LEU A 52 5.93 -18.03 29.25
C LEU A 52 7.12 -18.40 30.16
N ASP A 53 7.07 -18.06 31.45
CA ASP A 53 8.09 -18.45 32.43
C ASP A 53 8.23 -19.97 32.54
N MET A 54 7.11 -20.69 32.58
CA MET A 54 7.11 -22.16 32.61
C MET A 54 7.71 -22.78 31.35
N VAL A 55 7.48 -22.18 30.17
CA VAL A 55 8.08 -22.65 28.90
C VAL A 55 9.59 -22.39 28.89
N CYS A 56 10.02 -21.22 29.34
CA CYS A 56 11.43 -20.86 29.46
C CYS A 56 12.19 -21.79 30.43
N ASP A 57 11.61 -22.11 31.58
CA ASP A 57 12.22 -23.03 32.55
C ASP A 57 12.28 -24.47 32.03
N ARG A 58 11.26 -24.92 31.28
CA ARG A 58 11.28 -26.25 30.63
C ARG A 58 12.37 -26.33 29.56
N ALA A 59 12.57 -25.26 28.78
CA ALA A 59 13.64 -25.16 27.79
C ALA A 59 15.03 -25.19 28.45
N ARG A 60 15.22 -24.48 29.57
CA ARG A 60 16.46 -24.52 30.38
C ARG A 60 16.76 -25.93 30.89
N GLN A 61 15.76 -26.65 31.41
CA GLN A 61 15.94 -28.02 31.92
C GLN A 61 16.31 -29.03 30.83
N LEU A 62 15.75 -28.87 29.62
CA LEU A 62 16.08 -29.72 28.47
C LEU A 62 17.51 -29.47 27.96
N LEU A 63 17.94 -28.20 27.90
CA LEU A 63 19.30 -27.82 27.53
C LEU A 63 20.36 -28.35 28.52
N MET A 64 20.05 -28.32 29.81
CA MET A 64 20.91 -28.89 30.87
C MET A 64 21.01 -30.42 30.79
N LYS A 65 19.94 -31.12 30.36
CA LYS A 65 19.97 -32.57 30.13
C LYS A 65 20.83 -32.96 28.93
N THR A 66 20.79 -32.19 27.84
CA THR A 66 21.63 -32.42 26.66
C THR A 66 23.13 -32.21 26.91
N GLN A 67 23.52 -31.35 27.87
CA GLN A 67 24.92 -31.18 28.26
C GLN A 67 25.46 -32.31 29.16
N ARG A 68 24.59 -33.01 29.90
CA ARG A 68 24.99 -34.17 30.70
C ARG A 68 25.12 -35.47 29.90
N SER A 69 24.63 -35.50 28.66
CA SER A 69 24.70 -36.67 27.77
C SER A 69 25.85 -36.63 26.75
N SER A 70 26.70 -35.60 26.78
CA SER A 70 27.82 -35.43 25.84
C SER A 70 29.21 -35.57 26.49
N SER A 71 29.32 -36.41 27.52
CA SER A 71 30.59 -36.91 28.03
C SER A 71 30.72 -38.40 27.69
N ASP A 72 30.81 -38.73 26.41
CA ASP A 72 31.33 -40.02 25.99
C ASP A 72 32.32 -39.83 24.84
N SER A 73 33.52 -40.31 25.09
CA SER A 73 34.73 -40.17 24.30
C SER A 73 34.64 -41.01 23.03
N THR A 74 34.83 -40.40 21.86
CA THR A 74 35.64 -40.92 20.73
C THR A 74 35.40 -40.09 19.48
N TYR A 75 36.02 -38.90 19.37
CA TYR A 75 36.30 -38.30 18.05
C TYR A 75 37.49 -37.33 18.17
N GLN A 76 38.58 -37.80 18.77
CA GLN A 76 39.90 -37.22 18.52
C GLN A 76 40.48 -37.87 17.27
N LYS A 77 40.70 -37.08 16.21
CA LYS A 77 41.95 -37.04 15.41
C LYS A 77 41.73 -36.27 14.11
N ARG A 78 42.21 -35.03 14.06
CA ARG A 78 43.30 -34.58 13.18
C ARG A 78 43.51 -33.07 13.37
N GLN A 79 44.56 -32.73 14.11
CA GLN A 79 45.23 -31.44 14.11
C GLN A 79 46.07 -31.30 12.84
N MET A 80 46.13 -30.09 12.26
CA MET A 80 47.38 -29.34 11.98
C MET A 80 47.02 -27.95 11.41
N ILE A 81 47.19 -26.89 12.22
CA ILE A 81 48.22 -25.82 12.15
C ILE A 81 47.88 -24.72 11.12
N VAL A 82 47.50 -23.53 11.61
CA VAL A 82 48.01 -22.20 11.18
C VAL A 82 47.98 -21.26 12.39
N ASP A 83 49.19 -20.89 12.82
CA ASP A 83 49.73 -19.66 13.45
C ASP A 83 48.92 -18.72 14.36
N ASP A 84 49.65 -18.25 15.37
CA ASP A 84 49.33 -17.35 16.48
C ASP A 84 48.80 -15.96 16.06
N ASP A 85 47.73 -15.49 16.72
CA ASP A 85 47.32 -14.08 16.79
C ASP A 85 46.78 -13.77 18.22
N PRO A 86 47.15 -12.66 18.88
CA PRO A 86 47.02 -12.50 20.32
C PRO A 86 45.66 -11.89 20.68
N PHE A 87 44.57 -12.67 20.58
CA PHE A 87 43.25 -12.24 21.07
C PHE A 87 42.44 -13.36 21.78
N THR A 88 43.11 -14.38 22.32
CA THR A 88 42.49 -15.33 23.25
C THR A 88 42.33 -14.74 24.64
N ARG A 89 41.32 -13.88 24.82
CA ARG A 89 40.70 -13.71 26.14
C ARG A 89 39.69 -14.84 26.34
N THR A 90 39.98 -15.71 27.30
CA THR A 90 39.06 -16.73 27.81
C THR A 90 37.86 -16.02 28.45
N LEU A 91 36.74 -15.94 27.73
CA LEU A 91 35.47 -15.42 28.28
C LEU A 91 34.96 -16.39 29.35
N SER A 92 34.67 -15.83 30.51
CA SER A 92 34.14 -16.57 31.65
C SER A 92 32.63 -16.74 31.52
N VAL A 93 32.05 -17.75 32.17
CA VAL A 93 30.60 -18.08 32.13
C VAL A 93 29.70 -16.91 32.59
N THR A 94 30.26 -15.89 33.22
CA THR A 94 29.59 -14.64 33.58
C THR A 94 29.35 -13.68 32.41
N ASP A 95 30.12 -13.77 31.33
CA ASP A 95 30.01 -12.85 30.18
C ASP A 95 28.83 -13.21 29.24
N TYR A 96 28.39 -14.48 29.24
CA TYR A 96 27.25 -14.95 28.46
C TYR A 96 25.88 -14.61 29.09
N ALA A 97 25.85 -14.38 30.41
CA ALA A 97 24.63 -14.02 31.12
C ALA A 97 24.23 -12.54 30.90
N GLN A 98 25.20 -11.66 30.63
CA GLN A 98 24.93 -10.27 30.25
C GLN A 98 24.53 -10.12 28.78
N PHE A 99 25.03 -10.98 27.89
CA PHE A 99 24.76 -10.86 26.44
C PHE A 99 23.33 -11.27 26.03
N ASN A 100 22.64 -12.10 26.83
CA ASN A 100 21.29 -12.59 26.50
C ASN A 100 20.14 -11.83 27.16
N ASN A 101 20.39 -11.04 28.20
CA ASN A 101 19.35 -10.24 28.83
C ASN A 101 19.03 -8.96 28.03
N THR A 102 19.97 -8.44 27.26
CA THR A 102 19.75 -7.28 26.37
C THR A 102 19.04 -7.71 25.09
N LEU A 103 19.47 -8.78 24.40
CA LEU A 103 18.85 -9.14 23.12
C LEU A 103 17.41 -9.70 23.21
N ILE A 104 17.08 -10.45 24.27
CA ILE A 104 15.74 -11.02 24.46
C ILE A 104 14.82 -10.05 25.20
N GLY A 105 15.38 -9.27 26.13
CA GLY A 105 14.69 -8.15 26.78
C GLY A 105 14.31 -7.08 25.77
N ASP A 106 15.23 -6.69 24.88
CA ASP A 106 14.96 -5.68 23.85
C ASP A 106 14.08 -6.24 22.73
N CYS A 107 14.21 -7.50 22.30
CA CYS A 107 13.26 -8.05 21.31
C CYS A 107 11.83 -8.21 21.86
N CYS A 108 11.65 -8.44 23.17
CA CYS A 108 10.32 -8.51 23.78
C CYS A 108 9.78 -7.13 24.19
N LEU A 109 10.63 -6.19 24.63
CA LEU A 109 10.20 -4.83 25.00
C LEU A 109 10.00 -3.94 23.77
N GLN A 110 10.76 -4.14 22.69
CA GLN A 110 10.53 -3.48 21.41
C GLN A 110 9.33 -4.08 20.64
N ALA A 111 8.87 -5.27 21.05
CA ALA A 111 7.59 -5.86 20.64
C ALA A 111 6.44 -5.60 21.63
N CYS A 112 6.72 -4.97 22.78
CA CYS A 112 5.73 -4.61 23.81
C CYS A 112 5.98 -3.20 24.35
N SER A 113 6.24 -2.23 23.46
CA SER A 113 5.87 -0.85 23.74
C SER A 113 4.34 -0.78 23.68
N LEU A 114 3.73 -1.02 24.84
CA LEU A 114 2.33 -0.72 25.17
C LEU A 114 2.10 0.80 25.16
N GLU A 115 2.44 1.46 24.06
CA GLU A 115 1.95 2.80 23.75
C GLU A 115 0.95 2.63 22.61
N GLN A 116 -0.32 2.88 22.96
CA GLN A 116 -1.47 2.98 22.08
C GLN A 116 -2.00 1.67 21.49
N TYR A 117 -2.53 0.81 22.37
CA TYR A 117 -3.76 0.07 22.03
C TYR A 117 -4.94 1.06 22.02
N GLU A 118 -4.84 2.15 21.24
CA GLU A 118 -6.03 2.80 20.71
C GLU A 118 -6.76 1.71 19.92
N SER A 119 -8.07 1.63 20.05
CA SER A 119 -8.86 0.72 19.23
C SER A 119 -8.58 1.08 17.77
N HIS A 120 -7.65 0.36 17.12
CA HIS A 120 -7.34 0.55 15.71
C HIS A 120 -8.57 0.06 14.94
N ARG A 121 -9.54 0.96 14.78
CA ARG A 121 -10.64 0.79 13.85
C ARG A 121 -9.98 0.59 12.49
N ILE A 122 -10.35 -0.51 11.84
CA ILE A 122 -9.92 -0.80 10.48
C ILE A 122 -10.34 0.39 9.60
N PRO A 123 -9.41 1.08 8.91
CA PRO A 123 -9.74 2.22 8.08
C PRO A 123 -10.65 1.79 6.94
N ARG A 124 -11.74 2.53 6.72
CA ARG A 124 -12.75 2.24 5.69
C ARG A 124 -12.57 3.17 4.49
N VAL A 125 -12.52 2.58 3.30
CA VAL A 125 -12.36 3.27 2.01
C VAL A 125 -13.62 3.09 1.18
N LEU A 126 -14.18 4.20 0.68
CA LEU A 126 -15.14 4.17 -0.42
C LEU A 126 -14.40 4.28 -1.74
N SER A 127 -14.37 3.19 -2.52
CA SER A 127 -13.73 3.15 -3.84
C SER A 127 -14.76 3.18 -4.96
N ILE A 128 -14.74 4.24 -5.77
CA ILE A 128 -15.65 4.45 -6.91
C ILE A 128 -14.82 4.46 -8.19
N GLN A 129 -14.83 3.36 -8.94
CA GLN A 129 -13.99 3.18 -10.14
C GLN A 129 -14.63 2.19 -11.11
N SER A 130 -13.96 1.92 -12.23
CA SER A 130 -14.38 0.87 -13.17
C SER A 130 -14.24 -0.54 -12.57
N HIS A 131 -14.93 -1.52 -13.13
CA HIS A 131 -14.73 -2.94 -12.84
C HIS A 131 -14.71 -3.79 -14.12
N VAL A 132 -13.85 -4.80 -14.12
CA VAL A 132 -13.74 -5.79 -15.20
C VAL A 132 -13.76 -7.23 -14.68
N VAL A 133 -14.39 -8.12 -15.44
CA VAL A 133 -14.40 -9.56 -15.14
C VAL A 133 -13.02 -10.16 -15.38
N HIS A 134 -12.43 -9.95 -16.56
CA HIS A 134 -11.08 -10.39 -16.92
C HIS A 134 -10.08 -9.24 -16.85
N GLY A 135 -8.88 -9.53 -16.36
CA GLY A 135 -7.81 -8.54 -16.20
C GLY A 135 -7.83 -7.78 -14.88
N PHE A 136 -6.94 -6.80 -14.74
CA PHE A 136 -6.78 -5.96 -13.55
C PHE A 136 -6.78 -4.47 -13.92
N VAL A 137 -7.93 -3.82 -13.74
CA VAL A 137 -8.11 -2.36 -13.78
C VAL A 137 -9.15 -1.91 -12.75
N GLY A 138 -9.17 -0.62 -12.45
CA GLY A 138 -10.13 0.03 -11.55
C GLY A 138 -10.20 -0.64 -10.17
N ASN A 139 -11.42 -0.85 -9.68
CA ASN A 139 -11.69 -1.44 -8.39
C ASN A 139 -11.10 -2.84 -8.21
N LYS A 140 -10.85 -3.58 -9.30
CA LYS A 140 -10.22 -4.90 -9.20
C LYS A 140 -8.74 -4.81 -8.82
N CYS A 141 -8.04 -3.75 -9.21
CA CYS A 141 -6.70 -3.42 -8.70
C CYS A 141 -6.78 -2.86 -7.28
N ALA A 142 -7.56 -1.78 -7.13
CA ALA A 142 -7.56 -0.99 -5.91
C ALA A 142 -8.01 -1.78 -4.69
N ALA A 143 -9.12 -2.53 -4.79
CA ALA A 143 -9.63 -3.30 -3.67
C ALA A 143 -8.64 -4.37 -3.21
N PHE A 144 -8.00 -5.09 -4.14
CA PHE A 144 -7.03 -6.14 -3.81
C PHE A 144 -5.83 -5.56 -3.03
N ILE A 145 -5.25 -4.46 -3.52
CA ILE A 145 -4.11 -3.81 -2.88
C ILE A 145 -4.48 -3.28 -1.50
N LEU A 146 -5.60 -2.56 -1.40
CA LEU A 146 -6.06 -1.98 -0.14
C LEU A 146 -6.39 -3.06 0.90
N GLN A 147 -7.04 -4.16 0.51
CA GLN A 147 -7.35 -5.27 1.40
C GLN A 147 -6.10 -5.97 1.91
N LEU A 148 -5.05 -6.12 1.09
CA LEU A 148 -3.76 -6.65 1.54
C LEU A 148 -3.09 -5.76 2.60
N TYR A 149 -3.36 -4.46 2.58
CA TYR A 149 -2.88 -3.53 3.60
C TYR A 149 -3.82 -3.35 4.80
N GLY A 150 -4.89 -4.14 4.88
CA GLY A 150 -5.78 -4.15 6.02
C GLY A 150 -6.81 -3.03 6.03
N PHE A 151 -7.21 -2.51 4.86
CA PHE A 151 -8.35 -1.61 4.73
C PHE A 151 -9.64 -2.39 4.51
N GLU A 152 -10.74 -1.87 5.07
CA GLU A 152 -12.09 -2.26 4.69
C GLU A 152 -12.49 -1.44 3.46
N VAL A 153 -12.93 -2.08 2.39
CA VAL A 153 -13.18 -1.39 1.10
C VAL A 153 -14.61 -1.61 0.65
N ASP A 154 -15.40 -0.54 0.65
CA ASP A 154 -16.72 -0.50 0.02
C ASP A 154 -16.56 -0.06 -1.43
N ILE A 155 -17.16 -0.81 -2.34
CA ILE A 155 -16.90 -0.72 -3.78
C ILE A 155 -18.16 -0.28 -4.51
N ILE A 156 -18.05 0.82 -5.26
CA ILE A 156 -19.04 1.23 -6.27
C ILE A 156 -18.38 1.13 -7.65
N ASN A 157 -18.99 0.33 -8.53
CA ASN A 157 -18.47 0.11 -9.88
C ASN A 157 -19.15 1.07 -10.87
N SER A 158 -18.41 2.02 -11.42
CA SER A 158 -18.91 2.97 -12.43
C SER A 158 -19.24 2.29 -13.75
N VAL A 159 -18.56 1.18 -14.06
CA VAL A 159 -18.85 0.27 -15.16
C VAL A 159 -18.62 -1.17 -14.74
N HIS A 160 -19.30 -2.11 -15.39
CA HIS A 160 -19.07 -3.54 -15.22
C HIS A 160 -18.87 -4.18 -16.59
N PHE A 161 -17.61 -4.36 -16.99
CA PHE A 161 -17.24 -4.84 -18.31
C PHE A 161 -16.59 -6.23 -18.29
N SER A 162 -16.58 -6.89 -19.45
CA SER A 162 -15.91 -8.17 -19.64
C SER A 162 -14.39 -8.07 -19.42
N ASN A 163 -13.78 -6.97 -19.86
CA ASN A 163 -12.33 -6.70 -19.88
C ASN A 163 -12.09 -5.21 -20.17
N HIS A 164 -10.86 -4.74 -20.03
CA HIS A 164 -10.52 -3.34 -20.32
C HIS A 164 -10.53 -3.03 -21.84
N THR A 165 -10.52 -1.74 -22.19
CA THR A 165 -10.67 -1.23 -23.57
C THR A 165 -9.46 -1.42 -24.47
N GLY A 166 -8.35 -1.96 -23.94
CA GLY A 166 -7.18 -2.35 -24.73
C GLY A 166 -7.39 -3.64 -25.55
N TYR A 167 -8.42 -4.44 -25.22
CA TYR A 167 -8.81 -5.60 -26.00
C TYR A 167 -9.61 -5.22 -27.25
N LYS A 168 -9.66 -6.15 -28.22
CA LYS A 168 -10.41 -5.99 -29.46
C LYS A 168 -11.90 -5.69 -29.26
N THR A 169 -12.52 -6.21 -28.19
CA THR A 169 -13.95 -6.04 -27.94
C THR A 169 -14.20 -5.97 -26.44
N VAL A 170 -15.13 -5.11 -26.06
CA VAL A 170 -15.62 -4.95 -24.68
C VAL A 170 -17.14 -5.01 -24.70
N LYS A 171 -17.72 -5.73 -23.74
CA LYS A 171 -19.17 -5.77 -23.51
C LYS A 171 -19.43 -5.62 -22.02
N GLY A 172 -20.60 -5.08 -21.67
CA GLY A 172 -21.07 -4.96 -20.30
C GLY A 172 -21.94 -3.72 -20.11
N SER A 173 -22.10 -3.30 -18.87
CA SER A 173 -22.99 -2.19 -18.48
C SER A 173 -22.22 -1.01 -17.90
N ARG A 174 -22.85 0.16 -17.95
CA ARG A 174 -22.39 1.39 -17.32
C ARG A 174 -23.39 1.78 -16.26
N LEU A 175 -22.89 2.22 -15.11
CA LEU A 175 -23.74 2.79 -14.07
C LEU A 175 -24.25 4.16 -14.54
N THR A 176 -25.54 4.40 -14.38
CA THR A 176 -26.17 5.71 -14.64
C THR A 176 -26.11 6.60 -13.41
N ALA A 177 -26.31 7.91 -13.60
CA ALA A 177 -26.36 8.85 -12.48
C ALA A 177 -27.51 8.53 -11.49
N ASP A 178 -28.68 8.14 -11.99
CA ASP A 178 -29.82 7.75 -11.16
C ASP A 178 -29.56 6.49 -10.34
N GLU A 179 -28.91 5.47 -10.92
CA GLU A 179 -28.52 4.27 -10.19
C GLU A 179 -27.46 4.58 -9.12
N LEU A 180 -26.50 5.45 -9.43
CA LEU A 180 -25.50 5.89 -8.46
C LEU A 180 -26.14 6.66 -7.31
N GLU A 181 -27.05 7.59 -7.61
CA GLU A 181 -27.84 8.33 -6.62
C GLU A 181 -28.63 7.35 -5.74
N ALA A 182 -29.29 6.35 -6.32
CA ALA A 182 -30.04 5.34 -5.57
C ALA A 182 -29.14 4.51 -4.61
N ILE A 183 -27.94 4.13 -5.04
CA ILE A 183 -26.95 3.45 -4.19
C ILE A 183 -26.59 4.32 -2.99
N PHE A 184 -26.22 5.59 -3.24
CA PHE A 184 -25.85 6.50 -2.18
C PHE A 184 -27.02 6.84 -1.25
N GLN A 185 -28.24 6.97 -1.76
CA GLN A 185 -29.44 7.12 -0.94
C GLN A 185 -29.64 5.89 -0.03
N GLY A 186 -29.44 4.68 -0.56
CA GLY A 186 -29.47 3.46 0.23
C GLY A 186 -28.44 3.47 1.36
N LEU A 187 -27.20 3.87 1.08
CA LEU A 187 -26.15 4.03 2.10
C LEU A 187 -26.52 5.10 3.12
N LEU A 188 -27.06 6.24 2.68
CA LEU A 188 -27.45 7.35 3.54
C LEU A 188 -28.58 6.98 4.50
N ILE A 189 -29.65 6.34 4.00
CA ILE A 189 -30.81 5.93 4.80
C ILE A 189 -30.44 4.89 5.86
N ASN A 190 -29.48 4.01 5.55
CA ASN A 190 -28.95 3.04 6.51
C ASN A 190 -27.83 3.61 7.40
N GLU A 191 -27.55 4.92 7.32
CA GLU A 191 -26.51 5.60 8.10
C GLU A 191 -25.08 5.06 7.86
N LEU A 192 -24.82 4.48 6.68
CA LEU A 192 -23.57 3.79 6.32
C LEU A 192 -22.52 4.69 5.65
N LEU A 193 -22.76 6.01 5.59
CA LEU A 193 -21.80 6.96 5.02
C LEU A 193 -20.73 7.38 6.03
N GLU A 194 -19.99 6.41 6.57
CA GLU A 194 -18.85 6.62 7.47
C GLU A 194 -17.57 6.06 6.84
N TYR A 195 -16.67 6.95 6.40
CA TYR A 195 -15.44 6.58 5.71
C TYR A 195 -14.27 7.38 6.25
N ASP A 196 -13.08 6.79 6.21
CA ASP A 196 -11.81 7.46 6.50
C ASP A 196 -11.20 7.99 5.20
N TYR A 197 -11.40 7.24 4.11
CA TYR A 197 -10.90 7.58 2.79
C TYR A 197 -11.95 7.43 1.69
N ILE A 198 -11.79 8.23 0.65
CA ILE A 198 -12.51 8.09 -0.61
C ILE A 198 -11.46 7.97 -1.71
N LEU A 199 -11.65 7.03 -2.63
CA LEU A 199 -10.79 6.82 -3.78
C LEU A 199 -11.64 6.81 -5.05
N THR A 200 -11.37 7.72 -5.99
CA THR A 200 -12.03 7.72 -7.30
C THR A 200 -11.02 7.54 -8.42
N GLY A 201 -11.45 6.85 -9.47
CA GLY A 201 -10.70 6.69 -10.71
C GLY A 201 -11.64 6.89 -11.90
N TYR A 202 -11.57 6.01 -12.91
CA TYR A 202 -12.35 6.11 -14.14
C TYR A 202 -13.86 6.37 -13.92
N MET A 203 -14.33 7.53 -14.42
CA MET A 203 -15.73 7.92 -14.51
C MET A 203 -16.10 8.25 -15.94
N GLY A 204 -17.15 7.61 -16.46
CA GLY A 204 -17.51 7.69 -17.88
C GLY A 204 -18.28 8.95 -18.31
N SER A 205 -18.77 9.78 -17.38
CA SER A 205 -19.60 10.96 -17.69
C SER A 205 -19.54 12.04 -16.59
N GLY A 206 -19.79 13.29 -16.98
CA GLY A 206 -19.92 14.40 -16.03
C GLY A 206 -21.10 14.27 -15.07
N GLU A 207 -22.21 13.64 -15.50
CA GLU A 207 -23.37 13.39 -14.64
C GLU A 207 -23.03 12.49 -13.45
N LEU A 208 -22.25 11.42 -13.69
CA LEU A 208 -21.75 10.56 -12.61
C LEU A 208 -20.85 11.36 -11.66
N LEU A 209 -19.93 12.17 -12.20
CA LEU A 209 -19.04 13.00 -11.38
C LEU A 209 -19.80 14.01 -10.52
N HIS A 210 -20.90 14.58 -11.01
CA HIS A 210 -21.74 15.50 -10.24
C HIS A 210 -22.35 14.81 -9.01
N VAL A 211 -22.89 13.59 -9.19
CA VAL A 211 -23.41 12.78 -8.09
C VAL A 211 -22.29 12.41 -7.10
N VAL A 212 -21.13 11.99 -7.59
CA VAL A 212 -19.96 11.71 -6.75
C VAL A 212 -19.58 12.95 -5.92
N ALA A 213 -19.44 14.12 -6.55
CA ALA A 213 -19.09 15.36 -5.87
C ALA A 213 -20.10 15.74 -4.78
N LYS A 214 -21.40 15.58 -5.06
CA LYS A 214 -22.49 15.79 -4.09
C LYS A 214 -22.30 14.92 -2.84
N TYR A 215 -22.04 13.62 -2.99
CA TYR A 215 -21.90 12.73 -1.86
C TYR A 215 -20.55 12.83 -1.14
N ILE A 216 -19.46 13.14 -1.86
CA ILE A 216 -18.18 13.46 -1.22
C ILE A 216 -18.33 14.68 -0.31
N ARG A 217 -19.03 15.75 -0.75
CA ARG A 217 -19.34 16.91 0.10
C ARG A 217 -20.07 16.50 1.38
N LEU A 218 -21.09 15.65 1.25
CA LEU A 218 -21.87 15.14 2.39
C LEU A 218 -21.03 14.29 3.35
N ILE A 219 -20.16 13.42 2.81
CA ILE A 219 -19.27 12.60 3.63
C ILE A 219 -18.27 13.49 4.37
N LYS A 220 -17.58 14.40 3.67
CA LYS A 220 -16.60 15.32 4.27
C LYS A 220 -17.22 16.31 5.25
N SER A 221 -18.51 16.67 5.13
CA SER A 221 -19.18 17.52 6.13
C SER A 221 -19.30 16.86 7.51
N LYS A 222 -19.14 15.53 7.62
CA LYS A 222 -19.16 14.81 8.90
C LYS A 222 -17.83 14.89 9.65
N SER A 223 -16.71 15.02 8.94
CA SER A 223 -15.37 15.08 9.54
C SER A 223 -14.34 15.65 8.56
N ALA A 224 -13.54 16.60 9.04
CA ALA A 224 -12.43 17.18 8.28
C ALA A 224 -11.23 16.21 8.11
N HIS A 225 -11.22 15.08 8.83
CA HIS A 225 -10.16 14.07 8.73
C HIS A 225 -10.28 13.17 7.50
N ILE A 226 -11.45 13.14 6.85
CA ILE A 226 -11.70 12.27 5.70
C ILE A 226 -10.86 12.74 4.52
N LYS A 227 -10.04 11.82 3.99
CA LYS A 227 -9.14 12.10 2.87
C LYS A 227 -9.70 11.58 1.56
N TYR A 228 -9.69 12.44 0.55
CA TYR A 228 -10.13 12.09 -0.80
C TYR A 228 -8.93 12.03 -1.75
N ILE A 229 -8.68 10.84 -2.29
CA ILE A 229 -7.69 10.59 -3.35
C ILE A 229 -8.43 10.50 -4.68
N CYS A 230 -8.07 11.37 -5.62
CA CYS A 230 -8.65 11.40 -6.95
C CYS A 230 -7.59 11.06 -8.01
N ASP A 231 -7.83 10.00 -8.77
CA ASP A 231 -7.18 9.75 -10.05
C ASP A 231 -8.10 10.33 -11.15
N PRO A 232 -7.76 11.49 -11.74
CA PRO A 232 -8.62 12.19 -12.68
C PRO A 232 -8.50 11.58 -14.09
N VAL A 233 -8.88 10.31 -14.22
CA VAL A 233 -8.75 9.53 -15.46
C VAL A 233 -9.54 10.18 -16.60
N ILE A 234 -8.84 10.98 -17.41
CA ILE A 234 -9.42 11.73 -18.52
C ILE A 234 -8.94 11.13 -19.85
N GLY A 235 -7.68 10.73 -19.93
CA GLY A 235 -7.10 10.21 -21.16
C GLY A 235 -5.59 10.08 -21.10
N ASP A 236 -5.02 9.66 -22.22
CA ASP A 236 -3.58 9.54 -22.43
C ASP A 236 -3.28 9.60 -23.93
N ASP A 237 -2.02 9.79 -24.33
CA ASP A 237 -1.56 9.81 -25.73
C ASP A 237 -2.43 10.71 -26.64
N ASN A 238 -2.77 11.91 -26.14
CA ASN A 238 -3.62 12.89 -26.83
C ASN A 238 -5.06 12.40 -27.14
N LYS A 239 -5.56 11.40 -26.41
CA LYS A 239 -6.91 10.85 -26.59
C LYS A 239 -7.68 10.82 -25.29
N LEU A 240 -8.88 11.39 -25.32
CA LEU A 240 -9.84 11.32 -24.22
C LEU A 240 -10.44 9.91 -24.13
N TYR A 241 -10.53 9.39 -22.91
CA TYR A 241 -11.21 8.13 -22.56
C TYR A 241 -12.63 8.37 -22.05
N VAL A 242 -12.93 9.61 -21.67
CA VAL A 242 -14.18 10.04 -21.05
C VAL A 242 -14.89 11.09 -21.91
N ASP A 243 -16.16 11.35 -21.60
CA ASP A 243 -16.89 12.44 -22.20
C ASP A 243 -16.30 13.82 -21.82
N ARG A 244 -16.35 14.79 -22.73
CA ARG A 244 -15.80 16.14 -22.48
C ARG A 244 -16.48 16.84 -21.30
N SER A 245 -17.74 16.50 -20.99
CA SER A 245 -18.45 17.01 -19.81
C SER A 245 -17.71 16.74 -18.50
N CYS A 246 -16.89 15.68 -18.42
CA CYS A 246 -16.12 15.37 -17.22
C CYS A 246 -15.12 16.47 -16.86
N ILE A 247 -14.55 17.16 -17.85
CA ILE A 247 -13.44 18.09 -17.66
C ILE A 247 -13.84 19.26 -16.76
N GLU A 248 -14.99 19.89 -17.02
CA GLU A 248 -15.47 21.01 -16.22
C GLU A 248 -15.94 20.57 -14.83
N VAL A 249 -16.51 19.38 -14.70
CA VAL A 249 -16.90 18.84 -13.39
C VAL A 249 -15.66 18.51 -12.55
N TYR A 250 -14.59 17.98 -13.16
CA TYR A 250 -13.32 17.77 -12.48
C TYR A 250 -12.79 19.08 -11.91
N LYS A 251 -12.68 20.12 -12.74
CA LYS A 251 -12.14 21.44 -12.33
C LYS A 251 -12.96 22.11 -11.23
N ASN A 252 -14.28 22.15 -11.41
CA ASN A 252 -15.15 23.00 -10.62
C ASN A 252 -15.77 22.31 -9.40
N GLU A 253 -15.83 20.97 -9.40
CA GLU A 253 -16.51 20.21 -8.34
C GLU A 253 -15.68 19.12 -7.67
N ILE A 254 -14.78 18.47 -8.39
CA ILE A 254 -14.01 17.33 -7.85
C ILE A 254 -12.69 17.77 -7.24
N LEU A 255 -11.84 18.49 -8.00
CA LEU A 255 -10.54 18.98 -7.53
C LEU A 255 -10.66 19.83 -6.26
N PRO A 256 -11.69 20.71 -6.09
CA PRO A 256 -11.89 21.44 -4.85
C PRO A 256 -12.12 20.57 -3.61
N LEU A 257 -12.54 19.31 -3.80
CA LEU A 257 -12.80 18.36 -2.71
C LEU A 257 -11.63 17.42 -2.44
N ALA A 258 -10.73 17.23 -3.42
CA ALA A 258 -9.64 16.27 -3.37
C ALA A 258 -8.53 16.74 -2.42
N ASP A 259 -7.97 15.82 -1.63
CA ASP A 259 -6.78 16.06 -0.81
C ASP A 259 -5.51 15.68 -1.58
N ILE A 260 -5.56 14.57 -2.31
CA ILE A 260 -4.46 14.05 -3.15
C ILE A 260 -4.98 13.81 -4.55
N VAL A 261 -4.27 14.30 -5.56
CA VAL A 261 -4.57 14.01 -6.97
C VAL A 261 -3.39 13.37 -7.67
N THR A 262 -3.66 12.44 -8.58
CA THR A 262 -2.63 11.58 -9.23
C THR A 262 -2.64 11.64 -10.77
N PRO A 263 -2.77 12.82 -11.39
CA PRO A 263 -2.86 12.91 -12.86
C PRO A 263 -1.60 12.40 -13.57
N ASN A 264 -1.75 11.98 -14.82
CA ASN A 264 -0.62 11.91 -15.77
C ASN A 264 -0.33 13.29 -16.41
N ASP A 265 0.72 13.39 -17.23
CA ASP A 265 1.11 14.67 -17.85
C ASP A 265 0.05 15.23 -18.82
N PHE A 266 -0.56 14.38 -19.64
CA PHE A 266 -1.65 14.77 -20.54
C PHE A 266 -2.90 15.27 -19.79
N GLU A 267 -3.26 14.65 -18.67
CA GLU A 267 -4.43 15.04 -17.87
C GLU A 267 -4.25 16.43 -17.28
N ILE A 268 -3.02 16.78 -16.89
CA ILE A 268 -2.67 18.13 -16.43
C ILE A 268 -2.89 19.15 -17.55
N GLU A 269 -2.47 18.85 -18.78
CA GLU A 269 -2.68 19.72 -19.94
C GLU A 269 -4.16 20.01 -20.15
N VAL A 270 -5.00 18.97 -20.07
CA VAL A 270 -6.44 19.09 -20.24
C VAL A 270 -7.09 19.88 -19.10
N LEU A 271 -6.67 19.62 -17.86
CA LEU A 271 -7.19 20.29 -16.66
C LEU A 271 -6.80 21.77 -16.62
N ILE A 272 -5.58 22.13 -17.02
CA ILE A 272 -5.13 23.52 -17.08
C ILE A 272 -5.63 24.21 -18.35
N GLY A 273 -5.95 23.46 -19.40
CA GLY A 273 -6.36 23.99 -20.70
C GLY A 273 -5.19 24.57 -21.49
N LYS A 274 -3.98 24.08 -21.25
CA LYS A 274 -2.73 24.50 -21.92
C LYS A 274 -1.88 23.27 -22.19
N GLU A 275 -1.36 23.16 -23.40
CA GLU A 275 -0.34 22.15 -23.72
C GLU A 275 0.94 22.46 -22.94
N LEU A 276 1.56 21.44 -22.35
CA LEU A 276 2.81 21.60 -21.64
C LEU A 276 3.90 21.60 -22.70
N ALA A 277 4.31 22.80 -23.10
CA ALA A 277 5.34 23.02 -24.11
C ALA A 277 6.75 22.69 -23.58
N TYR A 278 6.96 21.45 -23.11
CA TYR A 278 8.25 21.03 -22.55
C TYR A 278 9.39 21.16 -23.56
N ARG A 279 9.10 21.07 -24.86
CA ARG A 279 10.10 20.85 -25.91
C ARG A 279 10.81 22.10 -26.45
N ASN A 280 10.51 23.32 -26.01
CA ASN A 280 11.12 24.54 -26.59
C ASN A 280 11.52 25.64 -25.59
N ASP A 281 11.29 25.47 -24.28
CA ASP A 281 11.64 26.50 -23.28
C ASP A 281 12.93 26.13 -22.54
N GLU A 282 13.80 27.13 -22.35
CA GLU A 282 15.02 27.03 -21.51
C GLU A 282 14.70 26.80 -20.01
N ASN A 283 13.41 26.73 -19.63
CA ASN A 283 12.97 26.62 -18.24
C ASN A 283 11.82 25.61 -18.02
N GLN A 284 12.02 24.36 -18.45
CA GLN A 284 11.07 23.24 -18.30
C GLN A 284 10.59 23.02 -16.85
N GLU A 285 11.49 23.16 -15.87
CA GLU A 285 11.15 23.06 -14.44
C GLU A 285 10.09 24.08 -14.03
N GLU A 286 10.22 25.32 -14.53
CA GLU A 286 9.25 26.38 -14.23
C GLU A 286 7.89 26.09 -14.86
N VAL A 287 7.83 25.49 -16.05
CA VAL A 287 6.56 25.08 -16.67
C VAL A 287 5.85 24.01 -15.85
N ILE A 288 6.58 22.99 -15.39
CA ILE A 288 6.04 21.95 -14.48
C ILE A 288 5.56 22.59 -13.19
N TRP A 289 6.37 23.48 -12.62
CA TRP A 289 6.08 24.15 -11.38
C TRP A 289 4.81 25.03 -11.47
N GLN A 290 4.69 25.85 -12.51
CA GLN A 290 3.50 26.69 -12.74
C GLN A 290 2.23 25.86 -12.93
N SER A 291 2.38 24.67 -13.52
CA SER A 291 1.27 23.74 -13.73
C SER A 291 0.79 23.13 -12.42
N LEU A 292 1.70 22.65 -11.58
CA LEU A 292 1.41 22.19 -10.22
C LEU A 292 0.78 23.30 -9.38
N ARG A 293 1.32 24.52 -9.42
CA ARG A 293 0.76 25.69 -8.71
C ARG A 293 -0.65 26.03 -9.20
N SER A 294 -0.92 25.89 -10.51
CA SER A 294 -2.25 26.13 -11.07
C SER A 294 -3.27 25.09 -10.60
N LEU A 295 -2.87 23.83 -10.50
CA LEU A 295 -3.70 22.76 -9.95
C LEU A 295 -3.94 22.92 -8.45
N HIS A 296 -2.94 23.31 -7.65
CA HIS A 296 -3.13 23.57 -6.22
C HIS A 296 -4.20 24.65 -5.97
N LYS A 297 -4.25 25.69 -6.82
CA LYS A 297 -5.30 26.72 -6.77
C LYS A 297 -6.71 26.19 -7.03
N MET A 298 -6.84 24.99 -7.62
CA MET A 298 -8.13 24.34 -7.83
C MET A 298 -8.60 23.55 -6.61
N GLY A 299 -7.77 23.33 -5.58
CA GLY A 299 -8.16 22.62 -4.36
C GLY A 299 -7.11 21.71 -3.72
N PRO A 300 -6.49 20.76 -4.46
CA PRO A 300 -5.74 19.68 -3.83
C PRO A 300 -4.48 20.18 -3.13
N SER A 301 -4.25 19.72 -1.90
CA SER A 301 -3.04 20.04 -1.14
C SER A 301 -1.84 19.19 -1.58
N HIS A 302 -2.08 18.00 -2.13
CA HIS A 302 -1.05 17.12 -2.66
C HIS A 302 -1.33 16.77 -4.12
N ILE A 303 -0.32 16.95 -4.97
CA ILE A 303 -0.40 16.62 -6.40
C ILE A 303 0.76 15.71 -6.73
N ILE A 304 0.49 14.61 -7.43
CA ILE A 304 1.50 13.69 -7.94
C ILE A 304 1.28 13.52 -9.44
N ILE A 305 2.21 14.02 -10.24
CA ILE A 305 2.30 13.69 -11.66
C ILE A 305 2.91 12.30 -11.76
N SER A 306 2.07 11.31 -12.06
CA SER A 306 2.43 9.88 -11.97
C SER A 306 3.63 9.50 -12.84
N SER A 307 3.68 10.03 -14.07
CA SER A 307 4.84 9.87 -14.95
C SER A 307 4.92 10.98 -15.99
N ILE A 308 6.13 11.49 -16.20
CA ILE A 308 6.53 12.32 -17.34
C ILE A 308 7.65 11.56 -18.04
N SER A 309 7.56 11.45 -19.36
CA SER A 309 8.65 10.85 -20.14
C SER A 309 9.89 11.75 -20.07
N ALA A 310 11.03 11.19 -19.67
CA ALA A 310 12.23 12.00 -19.43
C ALA A 310 12.73 12.68 -20.72
N ASP A 311 12.42 12.16 -21.90
CA ASP A 311 12.76 12.78 -23.18
C ASP A 311 12.04 14.12 -23.41
N LYS A 312 10.82 14.29 -22.87
CA LYS A 312 10.08 15.55 -22.93
C LYS A 312 10.82 16.65 -22.15
N ILE A 313 11.58 16.28 -21.13
CA ILE A 313 12.32 17.16 -20.22
C ILE A 313 13.85 17.08 -20.38
N GLY A 314 14.32 16.68 -21.58
CA GLY A 314 15.76 16.68 -21.91
C GLY A 314 16.60 15.56 -21.28
N GLY A 315 15.97 14.58 -20.64
CA GLY A 315 16.59 13.40 -20.04
C GLY A 315 16.68 12.18 -20.97
N ASN A 316 17.08 11.04 -20.40
CA ASN A 316 17.27 9.78 -21.12
C ASN A 316 15.92 9.09 -21.41
N GLN A 317 15.65 8.73 -22.67
CA GLN A 317 14.42 8.03 -23.13
C GLN A 317 14.11 6.72 -22.39
N THR A 318 15.10 6.13 -21.70
CA THR A 318 14.94 4.91 -20.89
C THR A 318 14.47 5.18 -19.46
N MET A 319 14.21 6.43 -19.10
CA MET A 319 13.78 6.85 -17.77
C MET A 319 12.42 7.55 -17.83
N LEU A 320 11.62 7.33 -16.80
CA LEU A 320 10.45 8.12 -16.47
C LEU A 320 10.73 8.91 -15.21
N GLN A 321 9.98 9.99 -15.03
CA GLN A 321 10.08 10.83 -13.86
C GLN A 321 8.72 11.10 -13.27
N MET A 322 8.60 10.88 -11.97
CA MET A 322 7.46 11.32 -11.17
C MET A 322 7.79 12.67 -10.55
N ARG A 323 6.83 13.59 -10.61
CA ARG A 323 6.91 14.92 -9.99
C ARG A 323 5.81 15.02 -8.95
N ALA A 324 6.11 15.56 -7.78
CA ALA A 324 5.07 15.75 -6.77
C ALA A 324 5.24 17.08 -6.04
N SER A 325 4.13 17.62 -5.56
CA SER A 325 4.09 18.83 -4.78
C SER A 325 3.10 18.73 -3.63
N THR A 326 3.48 19.27 -2.49
CA THR A 326 2.65 19.45 -1.30
C THR A 326 2.60 20.93 -0.96
N GLN A 327 1.38 21.47 -0.89
CA GLN A 327 1.15 22.81 -0.37
C GLN A 327 1.39 22.83 1.14
N LEU A 328 2.25 23.75 1.57
CA LEU A 328 2.55 24.07 2.95
C LEU A 328 1.79 25.34 3.37
N LEU A 329 2.09 25.86 4.56
CA LEU A 329 1.56 27.15 5.02
C LEU A 329 2.06 28.31 4.13
N ASP A 330 1.34 29.43 4.16
CA ASP A 330 1.73 30.69 3.52
C ASP A 330 2.02 30.61 2.00
N ASN A 331 1.31 29.72 1.29
CA ASN A 331 1.53 29.45 -0.14
C ASN A 331 2.96 28.99 -0.48
N GLN A 332 3.65 28.37 0.47
CA GLN A 332 4.89 27.64 0.21
C GLN A 332 4.56 26.23 -0.27
N TYR A 333 5.49 25.62 -1.00
CA TYR A 333 5.29 24.28 -1.54
C TYR A 333 6.55 23.45 -1.40
N GLN A 334 6.39 22.22 -0.91
CA GLN A 334 7.44 21.22 -0.96
C GLN A 334 7.30 20.45 -2.27
N THR A 335 8.32 20.52 -3.11
CA THR A 335 8.36 19.79 -4.39
C THR A 335 9.47 18.77 -4.37
N PHE A 336 9.23 17.64 -5.03
CA PHE A 336 10.22 16.58 -5.16
C PHE A 336 10.02 15.77 -6.43
N GLN A 337 11.04 15.01 -6.76
CA GLN A 337 11.09 14.15 -7.93
C GLN A 337 11.56 12.75 -7.60
N ILE A 338 11.10 11.76 -8.37
CA ILE A 338 11.65 10.41 -8.36
C ILE A 338 11.88 9.98 -9.80
N ASP A 339 13.13 9.64 -10.12
CA ASP A 339 13.50 9.06 -11.42
C ASP A 339 13.46 7.53 -11.31
N PHE A 340 12.85 6.88 -12.29
CA PHE A 340 12.77 5.42 -12.35
C PHE A 340 12.83 4.91 -13.80
N PRO A 341 13.29 3.67 -14.05
CA PRO A 341 13.39 3.14 -15.39
C PRO A 341 12.03 2.99 -16.08
N HIS A 342 11.98 3.37 -17.35
CA HIS A 342 10.88 3.02 -18.24
C HIS A 342 10.96 1.52 -18.56
N LEU A 343 9.85 0.80 -18.41
CA LEU A 343 9.76 -0.62 -18.73
C LEU A 343 9.04 -0.82 -20.06
N GLU A 344 9.67 -1.52 -21.00
CA GLU A 344 9.09 -1.75 -22.33
C GLU A 344 7.83 -2.61 -22.27
N GLY A 345 6.71 -2.01 -22.69
CA GLY A 345 5.43 -2.67 -22.80
C GLY A 345 4.27 -1.70 -22.62
N SER A 346 3.08 -2.17 -22.98
CA SER A 346 1.84 -1.49 -22.58
C SER A 346 1.22 -2.26 -21.42
N PHE A 347 0.86 -1.53 -20.37
CA PHE A 347 0.20 -2.04 -19.18
C PHE A 347 -1.07 -1.24 -18.96
N THR A 348 -2.14 -1.89 -18.50
CA THR A 348 -3.38 -1.21 -18.13
C THR A 348 -3.62 -1.46 -16.64
N GLY A 349 -4.19 -0.48 -15.93
CA GLY A 349 -4.44 -0.57 -14.48
C GLY A 349 -3.28 -0.13 -13.60
N THR A 350 -2.22 0.44 -14.18
CA THR A 350 -1.08 1.00 -13.46
C THR A 350 -1.46 2.22 -12.62
N GLY A 351 -2.23 3.16 -13.19
CA GLY A 351 -2.78 4.32 -12.47
C GLY A 351 -3.66 3.90 -11.30
N ASP A 352 -4.62 3.00 -11.54
CA ASP A 352 -5.51 2.47 -10.48
C ASP A 352 -4.72 1.82 -9.33
N SER A 353 -3.68 1.05 -9.67
CA SER A 353 -2.80 0.41 -8.68
C SER A 353 -1.94 1.43 -7.94
N PHE A 354 -1.42 2.42 -8.65
CA PHE A 354 -0.61 3.50 -8.09
C PHE A 354 -1.42 4.31 -7.07
N SER A 355 -2.63 4.74 -7.43
CA SER A 355 -3.52 5.52 -6.57
C SER A 355 -3.92 4.76 -5.29
N ALA A 356 -4.14 3.45 -5.39
CA ALA A 356 -4.38 2.58 -4.24
C ALA A 356 -3.14 2.42 -3.34
N LEU A 357 -1.95 2.26 -3.93
CA LEU A 357 -0.69 2.20 -3.19
C LEU A 357 -0.40 3.53 -2.46
N ILE A 358 -0.62 4.66 -3.14
CA ILE A 358 -0.46 6.00 -2.54
C ILE A 358 -1.38 6.15 -1.35
N LEU A 359 -2.67 5.79 -1.46
CA LEU A 359 -3.60 5.83 -0.33
C LEU A 359 -3.09 4.99 0.85
N ALA A 360 -2.72 3.73 0.60
CA ALA A 360 -2.27 2.82 1.64
C ALA A 360 -1.00 3.30 2.36
N TRP A 361 0.01 3.76 1.60
CA TRP A 361 1.26 4.21 2.19
C TRP A 361 1.17 5.61 2.79
N PHE A 362 0.34 6.50 2.23
CA PHE A 362 0.09 7.80 2.84
C PHE A 362 -0.59 7.65 4.19
N HIS A 363 -1.55 6.72 4.34
CA HIS A 363 -2.15 6.38 5.64
C HIS A 363 -1.10 5.90 6.65
N LYS A 364 -0.18 5.01 6.23
CA LYS A 364 0.84 4.41 7.12
C LYS A 364 1.94 5.37 7.54
N GLU A 365 2.42 6.20 6.62
CA GLU A 365 3.61 7.02 6.82
C GLU A 365 3.26 8.48 7.18
N ASN A 366 2.02 8.92 6.88
CA ASN A 366 1.60 10.32 6.94
C ASN A 366 2.60 11.29 6.28
N ASN A 367 3.25 10.80 5.21
CA ASN A 367 4.34 11.49 4.53
C ASN A 367 4.27 11.16 3.03
N LEU A 368 4.00 12.18 2.21
CA LEU A 368 3.82 12.01 0.77
C LEU A 368 5.09 11.48 0.08
N ILE A 369 6.28 11.94 0.50
CA ILE A 369 7.55 11.51 -0.07
C ILE A 369 7.73 10.00 0.13
N ARG A 370 7.57 9.51 1.37
CA ARG A 370 7.67 8.08 1.68
C ARG A 370 6.60 7.25 0.97
N ALA A 371 5.37 7.78 0.91
CA ALA A 371 4.29 7.12 0.18
C ALA A 371 4.62 6.95 -1.31
N CYS A 372 5.15 8.01 -1.93
CA CYS A 372 5.61 8.04 -3.31
C CYS A 372 6.76 7.05 -3.57
N GLU A 373 7.83 7.09 -2.77
CA GLU A 373 9.00 6.19 -2.88
C GLU A 373 8.57 4.71 -2.84
N ARG A 374 7.73 4.34 -1.87
CA ARG A 374 7.23 2.97 -1.74
C ARG A 374 6.29 2.58 -2.87
N SER A 375 5.33 3.43 -3.21
CA SER A 375 4.31 3.13 -4.22
C SER A 375 4.94 2.90 -5.58
N ILE A 376 5.85 3.78 -6.02
CA ILE A 376 6.49 3.63 -7.33
C ILE A 376 7.46 2.45 -7.35
N SER A 377 8.15 2.17 -6.25
CA SER A 377 9.05 1.01 -6.13
C SER A 377 8.30 -0.32 -6.19
N ILE A 378 7.16 -0.41 -5.51
CA ILE A 378 6.30 -1.61 -5.51
C ILE A 378 5.66 -1.79 -6.89
N LEU A 379 5.10 -0.73 -7.47
CA LEU A 379 4.49 -0.79 -8.80
C LEU A 379 5.51 -1.22 -9.85
N HIS A 380 6.72 -0.67 -9.83
CA HIS A 380 7.79 -1.06 -10.74
C HIS A 380 8.16 -2.55 -10.59
N GLN A 381 8.21 -3.08 -9.37
CA GLN A 381 8.45 -4.51 -9.13
C GLN A 381 7.30 -5.39 -9.65
N ILE A 382 6.04 -4.97 -9.47
CA ILE A 382 4.87 -5.65 -10.06
C ILE A 382 4.98 -5.68 -11.58
N LEU A 383 5.35 -4.57 -12.20
CA LEU A 383 5.51 -4.47 -13.65
C LEU A 383 6.63 -5.35 -14.17
N ARG A 384 7.79 -5.37 -13.50
CA ARG A 384 8.88 -6.31 -13.81
C ARG A 384 8.40 -7.76 -13.73
N LYS A 385 7.70 -8.12 -12.65
CA LYS A 385 7.15 -9.47 -12.48
C LYS A 385 6.15 -9.83 -13.57
N THR A 386 5.32 -8.86 -13.96
CA THR A 386 4.35 -8.99 -15.05
C THR A 386 5.05 -9.26 -16.39
N ILE A 387 6.16 -8.56 -16.69
CA ILE A 387 6.98 -8.81 -17.89
C ILE A 387 7.59 -10.21 -17.87
N GLU A 388 8.13 -10.64 -16.72
CA GLU A 388 8.77 -11.96 -16.56
C GLU A 388 7.79 -13.12 -16.80
N ILE A 389 6.56 -13.00 -16.31
CA ILE A 389 5.53 -14.04 -16.41
C ILE A 389 4.83 -14.00 -17.78
N SER A 390 4.58 -12.80 -18.31
CA SER A 390 3.87 -12.64 -19.57
C SER A 390 4.73 -13.10 -20.74
N LYS A 391 4.13 -13.89 -21.65
CA LYS A 391 4.80 -14.21 -22.92
C LYS A 391 5.13 -12.90 -23.68
N PRO A 392 6.22 -12.87 -24.47
CA PRO A 392 6.51 -11.72 -25.33
C PRO A 392 5.30 -11.41 -26.21
N ILE A 393 5.01 -10.12 -26.37
CA ILE A 393 3.84 -9.64 -27.11
C ILE A 393 3.96 -10.14 -28.55
N ASN A 394 3.10 -11.09 -28.95
CA ASN A 394 2.94 -11.42 -30.36
C ASN A 394 2.33 -10.22 -31.07
N THR A 395 2.86 -9.87 -32.24
CA THR A 395 2.46 -8.71 -33.07
C THR A 395 0.97 -8.64 -33.43
N HIS A 396 0.20 -9.70 -33.16
CA HIS A 396 -1.25 -9.77 -33.35
C HIS A 396 -2.08 -9.41 -32.11
N ASN A 397 -1.47 -9.35 -30.91
CA ASN A 397 -2.16 -9.02 -29.67
C ASN A 397 -1.93 -7.54 -29.34
N ARG A 398 -2.92 -6.70 -29.69
CA ARG A 398 -2.93 -5.27 -29.33
C ARG A 398 -3.20 -5.03 -27.85
N CYS A 399 -3.61 -6.06 -27.11
CA CYS A 399 -3.84 -5.98 -25.68
C CYS A 399 -2.47 -5.94 -24.98
N GLY A 400 -2.26 -4.91 -24.14
CA GLY A 400 -1.14 -4.84 -23.22
C GLY A 400 -1.09 -6.05 -22.27
N ARG A 401 -0.07 -6.10 -21.42
CA ARG A 401 0.07 -7.15 -20.41
C ARG A 401 -0.85 -6.87 -19.23
N GLU A 402 -1.62 -7.86 -18.81
CA GLU A 402 -2.41 -7.80 -17.58
C GLU A 402 -1.49 -7.82 -16.36
N LEU A 403 -1.77 -6.98 -15.36
CA LEU A 403 -0.96 -6.94 -14.15
C LEU A 403 -1.05 -8.26 -13.38
N CYS A 404 0.10 -8.85 -13.05
CA CYS A 404 0.19 -10.07 -12.24
C CYS A 404 0.09 -9.75 -10.74
N LEU A 405 -1.02 -9.13 -10.29
CA LEU A 405 -1.17 -8.66 -8.91
C LEU A 405 -1.16 -9.80 -7.89
N ILE A 406 -1.80 -10.93 -8.21
CA ILE A 406 -1.88 -12.09 -7.31
C ILE A 406 -0.48 -12.69 -7.10
N GLU A 407 0.26 -12.90 -8.18
CA GLU A 407 1.62 -13.40 -8.17
C GLU A 407 2.59 -12.42 -7.51
N SER A 408 2.23 -11.13 -7.49
CA SER A 408 2.99 -10.06 -6.86
C SER A 408 2.55 -9.76 -5.42
N LYS A 409 1.72 -10.62 -4.79
CA LYS A 409 1.25 -10.41 -3.41
C LYS A 409 2.39 -10.08 -2.43
N ALA A 410 3.47 -10.87 -2.44
CA ALA A 410 4.61 -10.62 -1.54
C ALA A 410 5.30 -9.28 -1.84
N ILE A 411 5.37 -8.88 -3.12
CA ILE A 411 5.92 -7.58 -3.52
C ILE A 411 5.04 -6.44 -2.99
N ILE A 412 3.73 -6.60 -3.02
CA ILE A 412 2.79 -5.61 -2.47
C ILE A 412 2.96 -5.52 -0.95
N GLU A 413 2.99 -6.65 -0.24
CA GLU A 413 3.06 -6.65 1.22
C GLU A 413 4.41 -6.15 1.78
N CYS A 414 5.52 -6.53 1.15
CA CYS A 414 6.87 -6.30 1.69
C CYS A 414 7.94 -5.91 0.66
N GLY A 415 7.55 -5.32 -0.47
CA GLY A 415 8.50 -4.87 -1.49
C GLY A 415 9.46 -3.79 -0.98
N ASP A 416 10.71 -3.88 -1.41
CA ASP A 416 11.75 -2.92 -1.06
C ASP A 416 11.56 -1.57 -1.76
N ILE A 417 12.07 -0.50 -1.14
CA ILE A 417 12.19 0.80 -1.78
C ILE A 417 13.38 0.74 -2.74
N LEU A 418 13.12 0.98 -4.03
CA LEU A 418 14.11 0.95 -5.10
C LEU A 418 14.53 2.35 -5.55
N PHE A 419 13.62 3.32 -5.43
CA PHE A 419 13.79 4.68 -5.94
C PHE A 419 13.55 5.69 -4.83
N HIS A 420 14.38 6.72 -4.81
CA HIS A 420 14.40 7.73 -3.75
C HIS A 420 14.07 9.10 -4.28
N ALA A 421 13.40 9.88 -3.45
CA ALA A 421 13.03 11.24 -3.79
C ALA A 421 14.20 12.22 -3.67
N VAL A 422 14.26 13.14 -4.61
CA VAL A 422 15.13 14.31 -4.59
C VAL A 422 14.26 15.55 -4.39
N LEU A 423 14.54 16.33 -3.34
CA LEU A 423 13.84 17.58 -3.04
C LEU A 423 14.29 18.68 -4.00
N ASN A 424 13.35 19.52 -4.42
CA ASN A 424 13.61 20.68 -5.25
C ASN A 424 13.53 21.96 -4.38
N ASP A 425 14.68 22.48 -3.96
CA ASP A 425 14.78 23.61 -3.03
C ASP A 425 14.34 24.96 -3.63
N LYS A 426 14.24 25.06 -4.97
CA LYS A 426 14.03 26.32 -5.68
C LYS A 426 12.65 26.96 -5.47
N HIS A 427 11.65 26.21 -5.01
CA HIS A 427 10.24 26.64 -5.02
C HIS A 427 9.62 26.75 -3.62
N LEU A 428 10.46 26.82 -2.58
CA LEU A 428 10.04 27.02 -1.18
C LEU A 428 9.64 28.48 -0.87
N SER A 429 9.88 29.43 -1.78
CA SER A 429 9.54 30.85 -1.60
C SER A 429 8.85 31.43 -2.86
N ASN A 430 7.68 32.05 -2.62
CA ASN A 430 6.68 32.64 -3.54
C ASN A 430 7.02 32.99 -4.98
#